data_AF-A0A820RGE9-F1
#
_entry.id   AF-A0A820RGE9-F1
#
_cell.length_a   1.000
_cell.length_b   1.000
_cell.length_c   1.000
_cell.angle_alpha   90.00
_cell.angle_beta   90.00
_cell.angle_gamma   90.00
#
_symmetry.space_group_name_H-M   'P 1'
#
loop_
_entity.id
_entity.type
_entity.pdbx_description
1 polymer ?
#
loop_
_entity_poly.entity_id
_entity_poly.type
_entity_poly.pdbx_seq_one_letter_code
_entity_poly.pdbx_strand_id
1 'polypeptide(L)'
;SSAIKQRQYDKISSRQSIRGHLMKLQQFNHPVHCAICHGFIWGLHHQGFECSQCFLVTHKKCNQHIPFWCRRSLFPEPPSLNGSSRINI
;
A
#
# COMPACT_ATOMS: atom_id res chain seq x y z
N SER A 1 -33.38 -5.73 8.62
CA SER A 1 -32.50 -5.29 7.51
C SER A 1 -31.83 -4.00 7.97
N SER A 2 -30.60 -3.95 8.47
CA SER A 2 -29.39 -3.73 7.64
C SER A 2 -28.07 -3.79 8.44
N ALA A 3 -28.07 -4.23 9.72
CA ALA A 3 -26.91 -4.08 10.62
C ALA A 3 -25.88 -5.25 10.59
N ILE A 4 -26.22 -6.39 9.96
CA ILE A 4 -25.37 -7.60 9.98
C ILE A 4 -24.28 -7.56 8.90
N LYS A 5 -24.48 -6.78 7.82
CA LYS A 5 -23.55 -6.72 6.68
C LYS A 5 -22.27 -5.90 6.92
N GLN A 6 -22.23 -5.07 7.97
CA GLN A 6 -21.10 -4.17 8.21
C GLN A 6 -19.90 -4.89 8.83
N ARG A 7 -20.13 -5.74 9.83
CA ARG A 7 -19.06 -6.44 10.58
C ARG A 7 -18.20 -7.39 9.73
N GLN A 8 -18.71 -7.83 8.58
CA GLN A 8 -18.02 -8.78 7.71
C GLN A 8 -17.01 -8.10 6.76
N TYR A 9 -17.16 -6.80 6.49
CA TYR A 9 -16.23 -6.03 5.66
C TYR A 9 -15.00 -5.54 6.46
N ASP A 10 -15.18 -5.24 7.75
CA ASP A 10 -14.13 -4.70 8.64
C ASP A 10 -13.03 -5.71 8.98
N LYS A 11 -13.20 -7.01 8.71
CA LYS A 11 -12.19 -8.04 8.97
C LYS A 11 -11.15 -8.22 7.86
N ILE A 12 -11.35 -7.62 6.68
CA ILE A 12 -10.50 -7.86 5.51
C ILE A 12 -9.33 -6.87 5.41
N SER A 13 -9.36 -5.76 6.18
CA SER A 13 -8.29 -4.75 6.19
C SER A 13 -7.51 -4.77 7.51
N SER A 14 -6.70 -5.80 7.74
CA SER A 14 -5.68 -5.76 8.80
C SER A 14 -4.66 -4.66 8.46
N ARG A 15 -4.87 -3.45 8.99
CA ARG A 15 -3.87 -2.39 8.95
C ARG A 15 -2.70 -2.86 9.79
N GLN A 16 -1.60 -3.25 9.15
CA GLN A 16 -0.40 -3.73 9.83
C GLN A 16 0.65 -2.63 9.78
N SER A 17 1.17 -2.24 10.96
CA SER A 17 2.33 -1.35 11.04
C SER A 17 3.60 -2.21 11.07
N ILE A 18 4.46 -2.08 10.06
CA ILE A 18 5.74 -2.79 10.01
C ILE A 18 6.86 -1.78 9.78
N ARG A 19 7.76 -1.64 10.75
CA ARG A 19 8.91 -0.71 10.68
C ARG A 19 8.48 0.72 10.27
N GLY A 20 7.35 1.18 10.80
CA GLY A 20 6.76 2.49 10.49
C GLY A 20 5.95 2.58 9.19
N HIS A 21 5.86 1.51 8.41
CA HIS A 21 5.00 1.45 7.24
C HIS A 21 3.56 1.11 7.63
N LEU A 22 2.60 1.96 7.25
CA LEU A 22 1.17 1.69 7.39
C LEU A 22 0.68 0.82 6.24
N MET A 23 0.83 -0.50 6.38
CA MET A 23 0.51 -1.46 5.33
C MET A 23 -1.00 -1.73 5.29
N LYS A 24 -1.59 -1.52 4.11
CA LYS A 24 -2.99 -1.80 3.80
C LYS A 24 -3.07 -2.92 2.79
N LEU A 25 -3.95 -3.89 3.01
CA LEU A 25 -4.22 -4.93 2.04
C LEU A 25 -4.90 -4.31 0.81
N GLN A 26 -4.30 -4.48 -0.37
CA GLN A 26 -4.81 -3.99 -1.64
C GLN A 26 -4.88 -5.12 -2.67
N GLN A 27 -5.84 -5.01 -3.59
CA GLN A 27 -5.95 -5.84 -4.78
C GLN A 27 -5.44 -5.04 -5.96
N PHE A 28 -4.47 -5.58 -6.69
CA PHE A 28 -3.87 -4.90 -7.83
C PHE A 28 -4.53 -5.39 -9.12
N ASN A 29 -5.06 -4.46 -9.91
CA ASN A 29 -5.67 -4.72 -11.22
C ASN A 29 -4.63 -4.72 -12.36
N HIS A 30 -3.37 -4.46 -12.05
CA HIS A 30 -2.23 -4.46 -12.96
C HIS A 30 -1.03 -5.16 -12.30
N PRO A 31 -0.05 -5.64 -13.08
CA PRO A 31 1.16 -6.25 -12.53
C PRO A 31 1.98 -5.21 -11.77
N VAL A 32 2.16 -5.45 -10.46
CA VAL A 32 2.99 -4.62 -9.58
C VAL A 32 4.17 -5.43 -9.08
N HIS A 33 5.34 -4.81 -8.98
CA HIS A 33 6.53 -5.45 -8.43
C HIS A 33 6.56 -5.38 -6.91
N CYS A 34 6.92 -6.49 -6.28
CA CYS A 34 7.23 -6.51 -4.86
C CYS A 34 8.61 -5.89 -4.60
N ALA A 35 8.69 -4.89 -3.74
CA ALA A 35 9.95 -4.22 -3.41
C ALA A 35 10.97 -5.07 -2.64
N ILE A 36 10.58 -6.29 -2.21
CA ILE A 36 11.44 -7.18 -1.41
C ILE A 36 12.03 -8.30 -2.27
N CYS A 37 11.20 -9.01 -3.02
CA CYS A 37 11.66 -10.13 -3.85
C CYS A 37 11.74 -9.78 -5.34
N HIS A 38 11.35 -8.56 -5.72
CA HIS A 38 11.33 -8.05 -7.10
C HIS A 38 10.42 -8.83 -8.07
N GLY A 39 9.75 -9.88 -7.59
CA GLY A 39 8.75 -10.61 -8.35
C GLY A 39 7.43 -9.85 -8.45
N PHE A 40 6.68 -10.12 -9.51
CA PHE A 40 5.33 -9.60 -9.69
C PHE A 40 4.39 -10.09 -8.59
N ILE A 41 3.38 -9.29 -8.25
CA ILE A 41 2.22 -9.72 -7.48
C ILE A 41 1.18 -10.27 -8.46
N TRP A 42 1.06 -11.59 -8.51
CA TRP A 42 0.17 -12.34 -9.40
C TRP A 42 -0.43 -13.56 -8.67
N GLY A 43 -1.43 -14.21 -9.25
CA GLY A 43 -2.12 -15.38 -8.68
C GLY A 43 -3.54 -15.09 -8.15
N LEU A 44 -4.22 -16.08 -7.56
CA LEU A 44 -5.60 -15.91 -7.12
C LEU A 44 -5.75 -14.69 -6.18
N HIS A 45 -6.55 -13.71 -6.64
CA HIS A 45 -6.90 -12.42 -6.03
C HIS A 45 -5.89 -11.26 -6.17
N HIS A 46 -4.67 -11.45 -6.73
CA HIS A 46 -3.67 -10.38 -6.93
C HIS A 46 -3.50 -9.47 -5.69
N GLN A 47 -3.54 -10.06 -4.49
CA GLN A 47 -3.52 -9.32 -3.23
C GLN A 47 -2.11 -9.13 -2.70
N GLY A 48 -1.76 -7.89 -2.38
CA GLY A 48 -0.54 -7.55 -1.64
C GLY A 48 -0.79 -6.45 -0.64
N PHE A 49 0.27 -6.01 0.03
CA PHE A 49 0.23 -4.88 0.94
C PHE A 49 0.85 -3.66 0.29
N GLU A 50 0.19 -2.53 0.43
CA GLU A 50 0.71 -1.22 0.04
C GLU A 50 0.80 -0.31 1.26
N CYS A 51 1.93 0.39 1.41
CA CYS A 51 2.06 1.41 2.43
C CYS A 51 1.32 2.68 2.01
N SER A 52 0.34 3.13 2.80
CA SER A 52 -0.44 4.36 2.52
C SER A 52 0.36 5.67 2.58
N GLN A 53 1.64 5.62 2.93
CA GLN A 53 2.48 6.82 3.13
C GLN A 53 3.62 6.91 2.10
N CYS A 54 4.29 5.80 1.80
CA CYS A 54 5.41 5.78 0.87
C CYS A 54 5.15 4.91 -0.37
N PHE A 55 3.93 4.39 -0.54
CA PHE A 55 3.51 3.55 -1.65
C PHE A 55 4.38 2.29 -1.85
N LEU A 56 5.04 1.83 -0.78
CA LEU A 56 5.81 0.60 -0.80
C LEU A 56 4.86 -0.58 -0.99
N VAL A 57 5.04 -1.34 -2.06
CA VAL A 57 4.23 -2.52 -2.37
C VAL A 57 5.02 -3.81 -2.09
N THR A 58 4.39 -4.73 -1.38
CA THR A 58 4.98 -6.03 -1.01
C THR A 58 3.96 -7.17 -1.11
N HIS A 59 4.41 -8.40 -1.34
CA HIS A 59 3.56 -9.57 -1.15
C HIS A 59 3.17 -9.74 0.33
N LYS A 60 2.07 -10.46 0.59
CA LYS A 60 1.69 -10.86 1.95
C LYS A 60 2.83 -11.54 2.72
N LYS A 61 3.58 -12.44 2.08
CA LYS A 61 4.74 -13.13 2.67
C LYS A 61 5.96 -12.23 2.84
N CYS A 62 6.15 -11.26 1.95
CA CYS A 62 7.32 -10.37 1.96
C CYS A 62 7.19 -9.24 2.97
N ASN A 63 5.97 -8.95 3.43
CA ASN A 63 5.66 -7.84 4.32
C ASN A 63 6.50 -7.84 5.61
N GLN A 64 6.78 -9.01 6.19
CA GLN A 64 7.60 -9.12 7.41
C GLN A 64 9.11 -8.95 7.17
N HIS A 65 9.56 -9.06 5.91
CA HIS A 65 10.96 -9.06 5.51
C HIS A 65 11.49 -7.68 5.10
N ILE A 66 10.71 -6.61 5.23
CA ILE A 66 11.13 -5.24 4.88
C ILE A 66 12.35 -4.85 5.73
N PRO A 67 13.57 -4.61 5.20
CA PRO A 67 14.75 -4.38 6.04
C PRO A 67 14.91 -2.92 6.51
N PHE A 68 14.10 -2.00 5.97
CA PHE A 68 14.21 -0.55 6.21
C PHE A 68 12.96 0.02 6.88
N TRP A 69 13.10 1.25 7.38
CA TRP A 69 12.00 2.01 8.00
C TRP A 69 11.29 2.88 6.98
N CYS A 70 10.02 3.21 7.24
CA CYS A 70 9.25 4.10 6.37
C CYS A 70 9.86 5.51 6.33
N ARG A 71 10.29 5.94 5.15
CA ARG A 71 10.89 7.26 4.96
C ARG A 71 9.89 8.40 5.21
N ARG A 72 8.62 8.23 4.82
CA ARG A 72 7.59 9.26 4.95
C ARG A 72 7.15 9.48 6.41
N SER A 73 7.31 8.48 7.29
CA SER A 73 7.11 8.69 8.73
C SER A 73 8.27 9.43 9.39
N LEU A 74 9.46 9.43 8.77
CA LEU A 74 10.64 10.15 9.27
C LEU A 74 10.73 11.59 8.72
N PHE A 75 10.10 11.86 7.57
CA PHE A 75 10.01 13.19 6.97
C PHE A 75 8.61 13.38 6.36
N PRO A 76 7.67 14.03 7.07
CA PRO A 76 6.40 14.42 6.49
C PRO A 76 6.70 15.54 5.49
N GLU A 77 6.72 15.25 4.19
CA GLU A 77 6.84 16.37 3.25
C GLU A 77 5.55 17.18 3.25
N PRO A 78 5.66 18.52 3.21
CA PRO A 78 4.50 19.38 3.08
C PRO A 78 3.70 18.99 1.83
N PRO A 79 2.36 19.09 1.87
CA PRO A 79 1.54 18.83 0.70
C PRO A 79 2.03 19.72 -0.45
N SER A 80 2.48 19.09 -1.53
CA SER A 80 2.96 19.76 -2.73
C SER A 80 1.81 20.54 -3.37
N LEU A 81 1.83 21.87 -3.23
CA LEU A 81 1.22 22.76 -4.20
C LEU A 81 1.99 22.57 -5.51
N ASN A 82 1.33 22.06 -6.55
CA ASN A 82 1.38 22.62 -7.90
C ASN A 82 0.57 21.75 -8.86
N GLY A 83 -0.69 22.17 -9.06
CA GLY A 83 -1.24 22.17 -10.40
C GLY A 83 -0.55 23.27 -11.19
N SER A 84 0.27 22.89 -12.16
CA SER A 84 0.83 23.82 -13.14
C SER A 84 0.50 23.31 -14.53
N SER A 85 -0.66 23.77 -15.02
CA SER A 85 -0.89 24.34 -16.33
C SER A 85 0.03 23.90 -17.47
N ARG A 86 -0.62 23.34 -18.49
CA ARG A 86 -0.08 23.15 -19.84
C ARG A 86 0.74 24.38 -20.27
N ILE A 87 2.03 24.17 -20.52
CA ILE A 87 2.79 25.08 -21.37
C ILE A 87 2.37 24.75 -22.80
N ASN A 88 1.59 25.63 -23.41
CA ASN A 88 1.41 25.66 -24.86
C ASN A 88 2.64 26.38 -25.43
N ILE A 89 3.43 25.68 -26.24
CA ILE A 89 4.36 26.26 -27.23
C ILE A 89 3.63 26.24 -28.57
#